data_AF-A0A811KEX5-F1
#
_entry.id   AF-A0A811KEX5-F1
#
_cell.length_a   1.000
_cell.length_b   1.000
_cell.length_c   1.000
_cell.angle_alpha   90.00
_cell.angle_beta   90.00
_cell.angle_gamma   90.00
#
_symmetry.space_group_name_H-M   'P 1'
#
loop_
_entity.id
_entity.type
_entity.pdbx_description
1 polymer ?
#
loop_
_entity_poly.entity_id
_entity_poly.type
_entity_poly.pdbx_seq_one_letter_code
_entity_poly.pdbx_strand_id
1 'polypeptide(L)'
;MRLYHVNLFLTTVFLCLSAAYSQNFETGDNSTVIGCSSHCSFRDEDLSCYNTTLQFFEHILLGHMRHYVSVQMNIDQWNRRHQKDYKPDFVGMKERSTKRLLSFLREDDVITKETVTTVVSELMEQVAERSDHLISWTPHYR
;
A
#
# COMPACT_ATOMS: atom_id res chain seq x y z
N MET A 1 8.68 -42.25 -28.96
CA MET A 1 7.37 -41.83 -28.41
C MET A 1 7.36 -41.53 -26.91
N ARG A 2 8.08 -42.28 -26.04
CA ARG A 2 8.06 -42.03 -24.57
C ARG A 2 8.68 -40.69 -24.12
N LEU A 3 9.66 -40.14 -24.85
CA LEU A 3 10.32 -38.85 -24.52
C LEU A 3 9.44 -37.61 -24.73
N TYR A 4 8.46 -37.66 -25.63
CA TYR A 4 7.53 -36.54 -25.86
C TYR A 4 6.50 -36.42 -24.73
N HIS A 5 6.07 -37.54 -24.15
CA HIS A 5 5.13 -37.55 -23.03
C HIS A 5 5.73 -36.98 -21.74
N VAL A 6 7.01 -37.24 -21.47
CA VAL A 6 7.71 -36.71 -20.28
C VAL A 6 7.89 -35.19 -20.39
N ASN A 7 8.27 -34.69 -21.57
CA ASN A 7 8.39 -33.25 -21.80
C ASN A 7 7.04 -32.54 -21.72
N LEU A 8 5.97 -33.14 -22.27
CA LEU A 8 4.63 -32.58 -22.17
C LEU A 8 4.19 -32.46 -20.71
N PHE A 9 4.41 -33.50 -19.90
CA PHE A 9 4.05 -33.51 -18.48
C PHE A 9 4.85 -32.47 -17.67
N LEU A 10 6.15 -32.32 -17.94
CA LEU A 10 6.97 -31.28 -17.31
C LEU A 10 6.50 -29.87 -17.68
N THR A 11 6.12 -29.64 -18.95
CA THR A 11 5.59 -28.33 -19.36
C THR A 11 4.24 -28.01 -18.73
N THR A 12 3.33 -28.99 -18.56
CA THR A 12 2.06 -28.76 -17.86
C THR A 12 2.26 -28.47 -16.38
N VAL A 13 3.19 -29.17 -15.71
CA VAL A 13 3.51 -28.89 -14.31
C VAL A 13 4.10 -27.47 -14.15
N PHE A 14 4.99 -27.07 -15.06
CA PHE A 14 5.57 -25.71 -15.04
C PHE A 14 4.52 -24.62 -15.30
N LEU A 15 3.57 -24.86 -16.23
CA LEU A 15 2.43 -23.98 -16.48
C LEU A 15 1.50 -23.87 -15.26
N CYS A 16 1.15 -24.99 -14.62
CA CYS A 16 0.32 -24.99 -13.41
C CYS A 16 1.01 -24.26 -12.25
N LEU A 17 2.31 -24.44 -12.08
CA LEU A 17 3.08 -23.71 -11.07
C LEU A 17 3.09 -22.21 -11.38
N SER A 18 3.30 -21.80 -12.64
CA SER A 18 3.28 -20.38 -13.01
C SER A 18 1.92 -19.71 -12.76
N ALA A 19 0.81 -20.44 -12.96
CA ALA A 19 -0.54 -19.96 -12.65
C ALA A 19 -0.81 -19.90 -11.13
N ALA A 20 -0.23 -20.80 -10.34
CA ALA A 20 -0.33 -20.75 -8.88
C ALA A 20 0.52 -19.60 -8.27
N TYR A 21 1.62 -19.23 -8.93
CA TYR A 21 2.46 -18.09 -8.55
C TYR A 21 1.99 -16.74 -9.12
N SER A 22 1.08 -16.72 -10.10
CA SER A 22 0.36 -15.51 -10.46
C SER A 22 -0.72 -15.25 -9.41
N GLN A 23 -0.31 -14.79 -8.22
CA GLN A 23 -1.20 -14.04 -7.37
C GLN A 23 -1.45 -12.70 -8.09
N ASN A 24 -2.45 -12.68 -8.96
CA ASN A 24 -3.13 -11.44 -9.26
C ASN A 24 -3.63 -10.96 -7.90
N PHE A 25 -3.12 -9.81 -7.45
CA PHE A 25 -3.72 -9.10 -6.34
C PHE A 25 -5.15 -8.80 -6.80
N GLU A 26 -6.10 -9.66 -6.42
CA GLU A 26 -7.50 -9.49 -6.74
C GLU A 26 -7.96 -8.23 -6.00
N THR A 27 -7.84 -7.08 -6.65
CA THR A 27 -8.85 -6.05 -6.57
C THR A 27 -10.11 -6.63 -7.20
N GLY A 28 -10.83 -7.49 -6.46
CA GLY A 28 -11.88 -8.32 -7.06
C GLY A 28 -12.71 -9.17 -6.11
N ASP A 29 -12.38 -9.32 -4.83
CA ASP A 29 -13.34 -9.86 -3.88
C ASP A 29 -14.47 -8.83 -3.71
N ASN A 30 -15.72 -9.24 -3.92
CA ASN A 30 -16.91 -8.39 -3.73
C ASN A 30 -16.91 -7.75 -2.34
N SER A 31 -16.25 -8.36 -1.34
CA SER A 31 -16.00 -7.80 -0.01
C SER A 31 -15.18 -6.50 0.00
N THR A 32 -14.33 -6.27 -1.01
CA THR A 32 -13.45 -5.11 -1.19
C THR A 32 -14.19 -3.90 -1.77
N VAL A 33 -15.44 -4.06 -2.21
CA VAL A 33 -16.27 -2.97 -2.76
C VAL A 33 -17.57 -2.77 -1.97
N ILE A 34 -17.81 -3.54 -0.90
CA ILE A 34 -18.95 -3.33 0.00
C ILE A 34 -18.81 -1.95 0.65
N GLY A 35 -19.82 -1.10 0.45
CA GLY A 35 -19.83 0.26 0.95
C GLY A 35 -19.23 1.29 0.00
N CYS A 36 -18.76 0.92 -1.19
CA CYS A 36 -18.35 1.88 -2.20
C CYS A 36 -19.57 2.62 -2.80
N SER A 37 -19.36 3.85 -3.26
CA SER A 37 -20.41 4.77 -3.76
C SER A 37 -21.26 4.27 -4.94
N SER A 38 -20.93 3.12 -5.53
CA SER A 38 -21.55 2.58 -6.75
C SER A 38 -23.05 2.30 -6.65
N HIS A 39 -23.62 2.28 -5.44
CA HIS A 39 -25.05 2.07 -5.19
C HIS A 39 -25.75 3.25 -4.50
N CYS A 40 -25.06 4.37 -4.27
CA CYS A 40 -25.68 5.54 -3.65
C CYS A 40 -26.47 6.35 -4.67
N SER A 41 -27.71 6.68 -4.30
CA SER A 41 -28.57 7.58 -5.06
C SER A 41 -28.30 9.02 -4.66
N PHE A 42 -28.52 9.97 -5.57
CA PHE A 42 -28.56 11.40 -5.21
C PHE A 42 -29.74 11.72 -4.29
N ARG A 43 -30.75 10.83 -4.21
CA ARG A 43 -31.94 10.95 -3.36
C ARG A 43 -31.76 10.26 -2.00
N ASP A 44 -30.53 10.11 -1.54
CA ASP A 44 -30.22 9.58 -0.21
C ASP A 44 -30.55 10.63 0.86
N GLU A 45 -31.83 10.75 1.22
CA GLU A 45 -32.33 11.83 2.09
C GLU A 45 -31.72 11.80 3.50
N ASP A 46 -31.35 10.62 4.01
CA ASP A 46 -30.76 10.45 5.34
C ASP A 46 -29.23 10.30 5.32
N LEU A 47 -28.61 10.36 4.12
CA LEU A 47 -27.17 10.21 3.88
C LEU A 47 -26.58 8.86 4.34
N SER A 48 -27.41 7.86 4.63
CA SER A 48 -26.96 6.57 5.18
C SER A 48 -26.04 5.81 4.22
N CYS A 49 -26.27 5.92 2.91
CA CYS A 49 -25.40 5.32 1.90
C CYS A 49 -24.06 6.04 1.81
N TYR A 50 -24.08 7.38 1.81
CA TYR A 50 -22.85 8.19 1.79
C TYR A 50 -22.01 8.03 3.05
N ASN A 51 -22.64 7.82 4.21
CA ASN A 51 -21.92 7.52 5.44
C ASN A 51 -21.14 6.19 5.34
N THR A 52 -21.74 5.19 4.71
CA THR A 52 -21.06 3.91 4.43
C THR A 52 -19.90 4.10 3.45
N THR A 53 -20.09 4.95 2.44
CA THR A 53 -19.04 5.35 1.49
C THR A 53 -17.87 6.06 2.18
N LEU A 54 -18.16 6.95 3.13
CA LEU A 54 -17.12 7.63 3.92
C LEU A 54 -16.28 6.60 4.70
N GLN A 55 -16.93 5.70 5.43
CA GLN A 55 -16.24 4.66 6.20
C GLN A 55 -15.35 3.78 5.31
N PHE A 56 -15.82 3.45 4.11
CA PHE A 56 -15.06 2.68 3.14
C PHE A 56 -13.75 3.40 2.74
N PHE A 57 -13.83 4.68 2.37
CA PHE A 57 -12.64 5.45 2.00
C PHE A 57 -11.70 5.72 3.18
N GLU A 58 -12.24 5.93 4.39
CA GLU A 58 -11.43 6.05 5.61
C GLU A 58 -10.61 4.78 5.87
N HIS A 59 -11.22 3.61 5.69
CA HIS A 59 -10.54 2.32 5.86
C HIS A 59 -9.42 2.13 4.82
N ILE A 60 -9.69 2.42 3.56
CA ILE A 60 -8.69 2.35 2.47
C ILE A 60 -7.55 3.34 2.71
N LEU A 61 -7.87 4.57 3.10
CA LEU A 61 -6.87 5.60 3.37
C LEU A 61 -5.93 5.16 4.50
N LEU A 62 -6.48 4.63 5.59
CA LEU A 62 -5.69 4.08 6.68
C LEU A 62 -4.83 2.88 6.23
N GLY A 63 -5.37 2.02 5.36
CA GLY A 63 -4.63 0.93 4.73
C GLY A 63 -3.42 1.41 3.94
N HIS A 64 -3.60 2.42 3.08
CA HIS A 64 -2.52 3.02 2.30
C HIS A 64 -1.47 3.70 3.18
N MET A 65 -1.88 4.40 4.25
CA MET A 65 -0.96 5.00 5.22
C MET A 65 -0.10 3.94 5.92
N ARG A 66 -0.71 2.83 6.39
CA ARG A 66 0.02 1.69 6.97
C ARG A 66 0.99 1.06 5.97
N HIS A 67 0.58 0.96 4.71
CA HIS A 67 1.42 0.44 3.63
C HIS A 67 2.62 1.28 3.33
N TYR A 68 2.42 2.59 3.28
CA TYR A 68 3.53 3.50 3.14
C TYR A 68 4.57 3.29 4.25
N VAL A 69 4.15 3.26 5.53
CA VAL A 69 5.06 3.03 6.66
C VAL A 69 5.81 1.70 6.52
N SER A 70 5.10 0.61 6.24
CA SER A 70 5.72 -0.71 6.05
C SER A 70 6.77 -0.74 4.95
N VAL A 71 6.46 -0.14 3.79
CA VAL A 71 7.38 -0.13 2.64
C VAL A 71 8.65 0.63 3.00
N GLN A 72 8.53 1.79 3.64
CA GLN A 72 9.68 2.59 4.04
C GLN A 72 10.55 1.86 5.07
N MET A 73 9.95 1.17 6.05
CA MET A 73 10.68 0.33 6.99
C MET A 73 11.42 -0.83 6.30
N ASN A 74 10.78 -1.48 5.32
CA ASN A 74 11.40 -2.57 4.57
C ASN A 74 12.60 -2.08 3.74
N ILE A 75 12.48 -0.89 3.13
CA ILE A 75 13.59 -0.24 2.39
C ILE A 75 14.74 0.06 3.35
N ASP A 76 14.47 0.64 4.52
CA ASP A 76 15.48 0.93 5.53
C ASP A 76 16.24 -0.33 5.97
N GLN A 77 15.50 -1.37 6.35
CA GLN A 77 16.10 -2.65 6.77
C GLN A 77 16.86 -3.33 5.65
N TRP A 78 16.38 -3.25 4.41
CA TRP A 78 17.13 -3.75 3.26
C TRP A 78 18.47 -3.04 3.13
N ASN A 79 18.52 -1.71 3.23
CA ASN A 79 19.77 -0.96 3.16
C ASN A 79 20.72 -1.35 4.30
N ARG A 80 20.24 -1.44 5.54
CA ARG A 80 21.06 -1.89 6.69
C ARG A 80 21.70 -3.26 6.49
N ARG A 81 20.99 -4.19 5.84
CA ARG A 81 21.50 -5.55 5.57
C ARG A 81 22.54 -5.60 4.45
N HIS A 82 22.49 -4.66 3.49
CA HIS A 82 23.27 -4.74 2.26
C HIS A 82 24.35 -3.65 2.13
N GLN A 83 24.32 -2.62 2.97
CA GLN A 83 25.25 -1.49 2.93
C GLN A 83 25.89 -1.29 4.30
N LYS A 84 27.22 -1.50 4.38
CA LYS A 84 27.97 -1.48 5.65
C LYS A 84 27.94 -0.14 6.37
N ASP A 85 27.94 0.96 5.61
CA ASP A 85 28.02 2.32 6.15
C ASP A 85 26.69 3.08 6.07
N TYR A 86 25.58 2.36 5.87
CA TYR A 86 24.27 2.98 5.74
C TYR A 86 23.82 3.61 7.06
N LYS A 87 23.39 4.88 6.95
CA LYS A 87 22.74 5.62 8.03
C LYS A 87 21.42 6.16 7.49
N PRO A 88 20.29 5.88 8.17
CA PRO A 88 19.01 6.40 7.73
C PRO A 88 18.98 7.93 7.83
N ASP A 89 18.41 8.56 6.80
CA ASP A 89 18.12 10.01 6.75
C ASP A 89 16.60 10.21 6.80
N PHE A 90 15.98 9.95 7.96
CA PHE A 90 14.53 10.10 8.12
C PHE A 90 14.07 11.56 7.99
N VAL A 91 14.91 12.51 8.43
CA VAL A 91 14.64 13.95 8.31
C VAL A 91 14.58 14.36 6.85
N GLY A 92 15.60 14.03 6.05
CA GLY A 92 15.57 14.35 4.63
C GLY A 92 14.54 13.52 3.85
N MET A 93 14.23 12.29 4.27
CA MET A 93 13.12 11.52 3.68
C MET A 93 11.78 12.22 3.89
N LYS A 94 11.53 12.76 5.09
CA LYS A 94 10.36 13.59 5.39
C LYS A 94 10.30 14.81 4.50
N GLU A 95 11.36 15.60 4.45
CA GLU A 95 11.42 16.82 3.63
C GLU A 95 11.17 16.53 2.14
N ARG A 96 11.80 15.49 1.60
CA ARG A 96 11.62 15.08 0.19
C ARG A 96 10.19 14.62 -0.08
N SER A 97 9.60 13.85 0.83
CA SER A 97 8.23 13.35 0.69
C SER A 97 7.21 14.49 0.77
N THR A 98 7.38 15.39 1.74
CA THR A 98 6.53 16.59 1.89
C THR A 98 6.63 17.46 0.64
N LYS A 99 7.84 17.80 0.19
CA LYS A 99 8.03 18.62 -1.01
C LYS A 99 7.38 17.98 -2.25
N ARG A 100 7.52 16.66 -2.40
CA ARG A 100 6.92 15.92 -3.52
C ARG A 100 5.39 15.94 -3.47
N LEU A 101 4.79 15.67 -2.31
CA LEU A 101 3.32 15.68 -2.19
C LEU A 101 2.73 17.08 -2.35
N LEU A 102 3.39 18.10 -1.79
CA LEU A 102 3.00 19.49 -2.00
C LEU A 102 3.05 19.91 -3.48
N SER A 103 3.94 19.31 -4.29
CA SER A 103 4.00 19.60 -5.73
C SER A 103 2.82 19.04 -6.53
N PHE A 104 2.02 18.15 -5.94
CA PHE A 104 0.79 17.64 -6.56
C PHE A 104 -0.45 18.45 -6.17
N LEU A 105 -0.36 19.31 -5.16
CA LEU A 105 -1.48 20.15 -4.75
C LEU A 105 -1.74 21.26 -5.76
N ARG A 106 -3.03 21.47 -6.05
CA ARG A 106 -3.56 22.61 -6.79
C ARG A 106 -4.06 23.68 -5.81
N GLU A 107 -4.25 24.89 -6.31
CA GLU A 107 -4.69 26.02 -5.46
C GLU A 107 -6.12 25.84 -4.93
N ASP A 108 -6.95 25.08 -5.65
CA ASP A 108 -8.36 24.81 -5.36
C ASP A 108 -8.60 23.44 -4.69
N ASP A 109 -7.53 22.73 -4.32
CA ASP A 109 -7.67 21.45 -3.62
C ASP A 109 -8.23 21.65 -2.20
N VAL A 110 -9.12 20.73 -1.80
CA VAL A 110 -9.66 20.65 -0.43
C VAL A 110 -8.57 20.29 0.59
N ILE A 111 -7.52 19.59 0.13
CA ILE A 111 -6.37 19.22 0.97
C ILE A 111 -5.39 20.38 1.05
N THR A 112 -5.07 20.81 2.27
CA THR A 112 -4.16 21.94 2.48
C THR A 112 -2.71 21.50 2.58
N LYS A 113 -1.79 22.46 2.41
CA LYS A 113 -0.36 22.26 2.65
C LYS A 113 -0.07 21.78 4.08
N GLU A 114 -0.85 22.26 5.04
CA GLU A 114 -0.76 21.87 6.44
C GLU A 114 -1.13 20.39 6.61
N THR A 115 -2.26 19.96 6.04
CA THR A 115 -2.68 18.54 6.08
C THR A 115 -1.61 17.62 5.52
N VAL A 116 -1.04 17.95 4.35
CA VAL A 116 0.06 17.17 3.76
C VAL A 116 1.26 17.12 4.70
N THR A 117 1.66 18.25 5.25
CA THR A 117 2.83 18.34 6.13
C THR A 117 2.64 17.51 7.41
N THR A 118 1.46 17.58 8.01
CA THR A 118 1.11 16.79 9.20
C THR A 118 1.11 15.31 8.88
N VAL A 119 0.37 14.86 7.86
CA VAL A 119 0.29 13.44 7.50
C VAL A 119 1.67 12.86 7.19
N VAL A 120 2.49 13.55 6.40
CA VAL A 120 3.85 13.06 6.09
C VAL A 120 4.73 13.01 7.33
N SER A 121 4.62 13.98 8.23
CA SER A 121 5.38 14.00 9.47
C SER A 121 5.04 12.80 10.34
N GLU A 122 3.75 12.57 10.60
CA GLU A 122 3.27 11.43 11.38
C GLU A 122 3.74 10.11 10.77
N LEU A 123 3.59 9.91 9.46
CA LEU A 123 4.01 8.68 8.80
C LEU A 123 5.53 8.45 8.90
N MET A 124 6.34 9.51 8.74
CA MET A 124 7.80 9.42 8.83
C MET A 124 8.29 9.18 10.26
N GLU A 125 7.63 9.75 11.25
CA GLU A 125 7.93 9.49 12.66
C GLU A 125 7.68 8.02 13.00
N GLN A 126 6.57 7.45 12.52
CA GLN A 126 6.28 6.02 12.69
C GLN A 126 7.33 5.12 12.01
N VAL A 127 7.86 5.53 10.84
CA VAL A 127 8.95 4.81 10.17
C VAL A 127 10.23 4.90 11.01
N ALA A 128 10.62 6.10 11.44
CA ALA A 128 11.83 6.32 12.22
C ALA A 128 11.81 5.50 13.51
N GLU A 129 10.71 5.55 14.26
CA GLU A 129 10.53 4.85 15.54
C GLU A 129 10.61 3.32 15.38
N ARG A 130 9.98 2.77 14.33
CA ARG A 130 9.81 1.31 14.21
C ARG A 130 10.86 0.62 13.35
N SER A 131 11.61 1.37 12.53
CA SER A 131 12.58 0.80 11.59
C SER A 131 13.78 0.12 12.24
N ASP A 132 14.15 0.53 13.47
CA ASP A 132 15.31 -0.01 14.20
C ASP A 132 15.11 -1.45 14.68
N HIS A 133 13.87 -1.95 14.70
CA HIS A 133 13.59 -3.34 14.98
C HIS A 133 13.61 -4.15 13.68
N LEU A 134 14.47 -5.19 13.61
CA LEU A 134 14.46 -6.17 12.53
C LEU A 134 13.10 -6.88 12.49
N ILE A 135 12.21 -6.44 11.60
CA ILE A 135 10.98 -7.17 11.32
C ILE A 135 11.33 -8.27 10.31
N SER A 136 11.32 -9.52 10.75
CA SER A 136 11.64 -10.67 9.89
C SER A 136 10.52 -11.02 8.90
N TRP A 137 9.37 -10.37 9.01
CA TRP A 137 8.18 -10.61 8.20
C TRP A 137 7.66 -9.32 7.56
N THR A 138 7.44 -9.37 6.25
CA THR A 138 6.56 -8.42 5.56
C THR A 138 5.21 -8.40 6.29
N PRO A 139 4.72 -7.25 6.76
CA PRO A 139 3.40 -7.20 7.37
C PRO A 139 2.36 -7.58 6.32
N HIS A 140 1.61 -8.64 6.61
CA HIS A 140 0.47 -9.04 5.81
C HIS A 140 -0.72 -8.19 6.23
N TYR A 141 -1.38 -7.58 5.23
CA TYR A 141 -2.68 -6.95 5.40
C TYR A 141 -3.69 -8.04 5.78
N ARG A 142 -4.34 -7.86 6.93
CA ARG A 142 -5.61 -8.50 7.25
C ARG A 142 -6.67 -7.42 7.34
#